data_AF-A0A7W0WXL1-F1
#
_entry.id   AF-A0A7W0WXL1-F1
#
_cell.length_a   1.000
_cell.length_b   1.000
_cell.length_c   1.000
_cell.angle_alpha   90.00
_cell.angle_beta   90.00
_cell.angle_gamma   90.00
#
_symmetry.space_group_name_H-M   'P 1'
#
loop_
_entity.id
_entity.type
_entity.pdbx_description
1 polymer ?
#
loop_
_entity_poly.entity_id
_entity_poly.type
_entity_poly.pdbx_seq_one_letter_code
_entity_poly.pdbx_strand_id
1 'polypeptide(L)'
;VKSMFEVTRGANTVKLHDGPYSFTEQNYYLQSPEYQVQVGDQIKVTCVWTNPGNTNVTFGESSTKEMCFVGMYRYPAASSGLFECSDGAGF
;
A
#
# COMPACT_ATOMS: atom_id res chain seq x y z
N VAL A 1 -4.69 3.45 -13.55
CA VAL A 1 -3.84 2.78 -12.53
C VAL A 1 -4.67 2.45 -11.30
N LYS A 2 -4.31 1.41 -10.54
CA LYS A 2 -5.05 0.98 -9.34
C LYS A 2 -4.10 0.77 -8.16
N SER A 3 -4.62 0.93 -6.96
CA SER A 3 -3.97 0.52 -5.71
C SER A 3 -4.87 -0.44 -4.95
N MET A 4 -4.27 -1.46 -4.36
CA MET A 4 -4.96 -2.47 -3.55
C MET A 4 -4.18 -2.73 -2.27
N PHE A 5 -4.93 -2.90 -1.18
CA PHE A 5 -4.40 -3.25 0.13
C PHE A 5 -5.28 -4.35 0.75
N GLU A 6 -4.63 -5.47 1.05
CA GLU A 6 -5.26 -6.68 1.56
C GLU A 6 -4.57 -7.15 2.84
N VAL A 7 -5.37 -7.69 3.76
CA VAL A 7 -4.89 -8.35 4.97
C VAL A 7 -5.41 -9.78 4.99
N THR A 8 -4.52 -10.74 5.21
CA THR A 8 -4.83 -12.17 5.28
C THR A 8 -4.58 -12.70 6.70
N ARG A 9 -5.60 -13.32 7.29
CA ARG A 9 -5.54 -14.03 8.59
C ARG A 9 -5.91 -15.49 8.38
N GLY A 10 -4.91 -16.38 8.49
CA GLY A 10 -5.10 -17.80 8.16
C GLY A 10 -5.51 -17.97 6.69
N ALA A 11 -6.71 -18.52 6.45
CA ALA A 11 -7.28 -18.68 5.11
C ALA A 11 -8.18 -17.50 4.66
N ASN A 12 -8.42 -16.51 5.52
CA ASN A 12 -9.35 -15.42 5.24
C ASN A 12 -8.58 -14.18 4.77
N THR A 13 -8.90 -13.68 3.56
CA THR A 13 -8.35 -12.42 3.03
C THR A 13 -9.44 -11.36 2.99
N VAL A 14 -9.13 -10.16 3.50
CA VAL A 14 -10.00 -8.98 3.46
C VAL A 14 -9.31 -7.90 2.64
N LYS A 15 -10.03 -7.35 1.66
CA LYS A 15 -9.65 -6.15 0.92
C LYS A 15 -10.05 -4.91 1.72
N LEU A 16 -9.07 -4.15 2.18
CA LEU A 16 -9.29 -2.89 2.89
C LEU A 16 -9.30 -1.70 1.93
N HIS A 17 -8.64 -1.84 0.77
CA HIS A 17 -8.74 -0.89 -0.34
C HIS A 17 -8.58 -1.63 -1.66
N ASP A 18 -9.43 -1.28 -2.64
CA ASP A 18 -9.33 -1.72 -4.04
C ASP A 18 -9.99 -0.62 -4.89
N GLY A 19 -9.17 0.26 -5.45
CA GLY A 19 -9.70 1.46 -6.07
C GLY A 19 -8.81 2.05 -7.17
N PRO A 20 -9.37 2.98 -7.96
CA PRO A 20 -8.56 3.78 -8.86
C PRO A 20 -7.56 4.61 -8.05
N TYR A 21 -6.35 4.74 -8.58
CA TYR A 21 -5.32 5.61 -8.02
C TYR A 21 -5.07 6.82 -8.95
N SER A 22 -4.78 7.97 -8.36
CA SER A 22 -4.39 9.20 -9.07
C SER A 22 -3.22 9.84 -8.32
N PHE A 23 -2.12 10.12 -9.02
CA PHE A 23 -0.97 10.79 -8.41
C PHE A 23 -1.29 12.22 -7.95
N THR A 24 -2.19 12.89 -8.67
CA THR A 24 -2.66 14.24 -8.35
C THR A 24 -3.57 14.25 -7.12
N GLU A 25 -4.21 13.12 -6.80
CA GLU A 25 -5.19 13.00 -5.73
C GLU A 25 -4.84 11.82 -4.80
N GLN A 26 -3.94 12.08 -3.86
CA GLN A 26 -3.50 11.10 -2.88
C GLN A 26 -4.39 11.18 -1.64
N ASN A 27 -5.55 10.56 -1.73
CA ASN A 27 -6.59 10.62 -0.71
C ASN A 27 -6.37 9.61 0.41
N TYR A 28 -6.84 9.96 1.62
CA TYR A 28 -7.03 9.02 2.71
C TYR A 28 -8.46 8.48 2.72
N TYR A 29 -8.59 7.16 2.86
CA TYR A 29 -9.88 6.48 2.91
C TYR A 29 -10.14 5.99 4.34
N LEU A 30 -11.22 6.48 4.94
CA LEU A 30 -11.63 6.03 6.28
C LEU A 30 -12.08 4.56 6.21
N GLN A 31 -11.53 3.74 7.09
CA GLN A 31 -11.97 2.35 7.28
C GLN A 31 -13.07 2.34 8.34
N SER A 32 -14.28 1.94 7.94
CA SER A 32 -15.45 1.87 8.82
C SER A 32 -16.25 0.58 8.55
N PRO A 33 -16.37 -0.34 9.53
CA PRO A 33 -15.68 -0.31 10.83
C PRO A 33 -14.16 -0.41 10.66
N GLU A 34 -13.41 0.01 11.68
CA GLU A 34 -11.96 -0.13 11.66
C GLU A 34 -11.53 -1.59 11.61
N TYR A 35 -10.45 -1.87 10.86
CA TYR A 35 -9.88 -3.20 10.82
C TYR A 35 -8.80 -3.36 11.89
N GLN A 36 -8.99 -4.33 12.80
CA GLN A 36 -7.99 -4.67 13.80
C GLN A 36 -6.96 -5.66 13.21
N VAL A 37 -5.80 -5.13 12.81
CA VAL A 37 -4.62 -5.93 12.45
C VAL A 37 -4.07 -6.61 13.71
N GLN A 38 -3.76 -7.91 13.61
CA GLN A 38 -3.29 -8.75 14.71
C GLN A 38 -1.96 -9.42 14.37
N VAL A 39 -1.27 -9.93 15.41
CA VAL A 39 -0.04 -10.71 15.24
C VAL A 39 -0.33 -11.94 14.37
N GLY A 40 0.48 -12.13 13.33
CA GLY A 40 0.35 -13.24 12.39
C GLY A 40 -0.48 -12.92 11.14
N ASP A 41 -1.10 -11.73 11.07
CA ASP A 41 -1.70 -11.24 9.83
C ASP A 41 -0.61 -10.98 8.76
N GLN A 42 -0.94 -11.27 7.51
CA GLN A 42 -0.09 -10.95 6.35
C GLN A 42 -0.68 -9.75 5.62
N ILE A 43 0.16 -8.75 5.34
CA ILE A 43 -0.21 -7.56 4.58
C ILE A 43 0.28 -7.73 3.14
N LYS A 44 -0.59 -7.46 2.18
CA LYS A 44 -0.24 -7.41 0.76
C LYS A 44 -0.68 -6.08 0.16
N VAL A 45 0.27 -5.43 -0.50
CA VAL A 45 0.01 -4.24 -1.33
C VAL A 45 0.16 -4.66 -2.79
N THR A 46 -0.73 -4.19 -3.64
CA THR A 46 -0.62 -4.41 -5.08
C THR A 46 -0.94 -3.13 -5.83
N CYS A 47 0.01 -2.66 -6.62
CA CYS A 47 -0.18 -1.54 -7.53
C CYS A 47 -0.31 -2.03 -8.95
N VAL A 48 -1.21 -1.43 -9.72
CA VAL A 48 -1.34 -1.65 -11.15
C VAL A 48 -1.01 -0.34 -11.85
N TRP A 49 0.14 -0.28 -12.50
CA TRP A 49 0.64 0.88 -13.21
C TRP A 49 0.47 0.76 -14.73
N THR A 50 0.67 1.86 -15.43
CA THR A 50 0.69 1.92 -16.90
C THR A 50 1.94 2.67 -17.33
N ASN A 51 2.77 2.07 -18.16
CA ASN A 51 3.92 2.73 -18.77
C ASN A 51 3.66 2.92 -20.28
N PRO A 52 3.00 4.02 -20.69
CA PRO A 52 2.60 4.23 -22.09
C PRO A 52 3.76 4.63 -23.01
N GLY A 53 4.92 4.97 -22.45
CA GLY A 53 6.11 5.35 -23.21
C GLY A 53 6.97 4.15 -23.63
N ASN A 54 8.04 4.43 -24.37
CA ASN A 54 9.01 3.43 -24.81
C ASN A 54 10.25 3.33 -23.89
N THR A 55 10.25 4.05 -22.77
CA THR A 55 11.35 4.04 -21.80
C THR A 55 11.08 2.99 -20.74
N ASN A 56 12.13 2.25 -20.36
CA ASN A 56 12.05 1.35 -19.21
C ASN A 56 12.01 2.17 -17.91
N VAL A 57 10.87 2.15 -17.22
CA VAL A 57 10.70 2.80 -15.91
C VAL A 57 10.94 1.77 -14.82
N THR A 58 11.85 2.07 -13.91
CA THR A 58 12.15 1.21 -12.75
C THR A 58 11.59 1.82 -11.48
N PHE A 59 11.58 1.05 -10.38
CA PHE A 59 11.20 1.57 -9.08
C PHE A 59 12.28 2.49 -8.48
N GLY A 60 11.86 3.48 -7.68
CA GLY A 60 12.71 4.43 -6.97
C GLY A 60 11.98 5.74 -6.61
N GLU A 61 12.61 6.59 -5.80
CA GLU A 61 11.98 7.80 -5.25
C GLU A 61 11.94 9.01 -6.21
N SER A 62 12.68 8.93 -7.32
CA SER A 62 12.70 10.02 -8.31
C SER A 62 11.36 10.11 -9.05
N SER A 63 10.96 11.32 -9.45
CA SER A 63 9.80 11.54 -10.33
C SER A 63 9.90 10.86 -11.72
N THR A 64 11.08 10.34 -12.07
CA THR A 64 11.31 9.56 -13.30
C THR A 64 11.21 8.04 -13.08
N LYS A 65 10.84 7.64 -11.86
CA LYS A 65 10.75 6.27 -11.38
C LYS A 65 9.35 6.03 -10.81
N GLU A 66 8.99 4.76 -10.68
CA GLU A 66 7.72 4.35 -10.07
C GLU A 66 7.88 4.05 -8.58
N MET A 67 6.77 4.18 -7.87
CA MET A 67 6.66 3.85 -6.45
C MET A 67 5.39 3.01 -6.22
N CYS A 68 5.43 2.08 -5.27
CA CYS A 68 4.25 1.33 -4.87
C CYS A 68 4.19 1.23 -3.34
N PHE A 69 3.51 2.19 -2.73
CA PHE A 69 3.38 2.28 -1.28
C PHE A 69 1.92 2.40 -0.85
N VAL A 70 1.66 1.99 0.39
CA VAL A 70 0.42 2.31 1.09
C VAL A 70 0.77 3.01 2.40
N GLY A 71 0.20 4.20 2.61
CA GLY A 71 0.23 4.86 3.92
C GLY A 71 -0.96 4.42 4.75
N MET A 72 -0.71 3.99 5.99
CA MET A 72 -1.77 3.57 6.91
C MET A 72 -1.66 4.31 8.23
N TYR A 73 -2.80 4.76 8.74
CA TYR A 73 -2.93 5.23 10.10
C TYR A 73 -3.55 4.14 10.97
N ARG A 74 -3.03 4.00 12.18
CA ARG A 74 -3.54 3.06 13.17
C ARG A 74 -3.63 3.71 14.54
N TYR A 75 -4.55 3.22 15.36
CA TYR A 75 -4.64 3.55 16.77
C TYR A 75 -4.85 2.28 17.62
N PRO A 76 -4.45 2.28 18.91
CA PRO A 76 -3.65 3.32 19.57
C PRO A 76 -2.28 3.46 18.90
N ALA A 77 -1.68 4.65 19.02
CA ALA A 77 -0.31 4.86 18.57
C ALA A 77 0.59 3.86 19.28
N ALA A 78 1.40 3.12 18.53
CA ALA A 78 2.43 2.31 19.13
C ALA A 78 3.65 3.19 19.44
N SER A 79 4.40 2.83 20.48
CA SER A 79 5.58 3.55 20.94
C SER A 79 6.79 3.47 19.99
N SER A 80 6.71 2.66 18.93
CA SER A 80 7.66 2.63 17.83
C SER A 80 7.10 3.41 16.64
N GLY A 81 7.95 4.21 15.99
CA GLY A 81 7.58 5.18 14.94
C GLY A 81 6.97 4.58 13.66
N LEU A 82 7.52 4.92 12.50
CA LEU A 82 7.04 4.39 11.23
C LEU A 82 7.28 2.87 11.20
N PHE A 83 6.21 2.08 11.03
CA PHE A 83 6.30 0.65 10.79
C PHE A 83 6.63 0.43 9.30
N GLU A 84 7.71 -0.28 8.99
CA GLU A 84 8.08 -0.64 7.62
C GLU A 84 7.58 -2.06 7.30
N CYS A 85 7.05 -2.26 6.08
CA CYS A 85 6.78 -3.59 5.54
C CYS A 85 7.18 -3.59 4.05
N SER A 86 8.23 -4.33 3.68
CA SER A 86 8.86 -4.30 2.34
C SER A 86 9.22 -5.68 1.81
N ASP A 87 9.24 -5.87 0.47
CA ASP A 87 9.97 -6.97 -0.20
C ASP A 87 10.63 -6.57 -1.55
N GLY A 88 11.56 -5.59 -1.49
CA GLY A 88 12.64 -5.23 -2.45
C GLY A 88 12.28 -4.21 -3.57
N ALA A 89 12.98 -3.10 -3.85
CA ALA A 89 14.33 -2.64 -3.56
C ALA A 89 14.35 -1.36 -2.69
N GLY A 90 14.75 -1.51 -1.42
CA GLY A 90 15.33 -0.44 -0.62
C GLY A 90 14.42 0.68 -0.12
N PHE A 91 13.10 0.61 -0.35
CA PHE A 91 12.05 1.41 0.28
C PHE A 91 10.73 0.64 0.23
#